data_AF-A0A919P2U6-F1
#
_entry.id   AF-A0A919P2U6-F1
#
_cell.length_a   1.000
_cell.length_b   1.000
_cell.length_c   1.000
_cell.angle_alpha   90.00
_cell.angle_beta   90.00
_cell.angle_gamma   90.00
#
_symmetry.space_group_name_H-M   'P 1'
#
loop_
_entity.id
_entity.type
_entity.pdbx_description
1 polymer ?
#
loop_
_entity_poly.entity_id
_entity_poly.type
_entity_poly.pdbx_seq_one_letter_code
_entity_poly.pdbx_strand_id
1 'polypeptide(L)' 'MNAEWHDAHVLGQGASMDRRVEWHLEHAQECGCRAVPRTVAEELGRRGIPVPDRAGTSGAG' A
#
# COMPACT_ATOMS: atom_id res chain seq x y z
N MET A 1 -5.22 2.91 11.95
CA MET A 1 -5.19 3.95 10.91
C MET A 1 -4.49 5.15 11.49
N ASN A 2 -3.46 5.67 10.80
CA ASN A 2 -2.71 6.86 11.15
C ASN A 2 -3.30 8.05 10.36
N ALA A 3 -4.09 8.89 11.03
CA ALA A 3 -4.80 9.99 10.38
C ALA A 3 -3.83 11.06 9.84
N GLU A 4 -2.82 11.43 10.63
CA GLU A 4 -1.82 12.44 10.24
C GLU A 4 -1.08 12.05 8.96
N TRP A 5 -0.73 10.77 8.81
CA TRP A 5 -0.10 10.29 7.59
C TRP A 5 -1.03 10.38 6.38
N HIS A 6 -2.33 10.06 6.54
CA HIS A 6 -3.31 10.15 5.46
C HIS A 6 -3.55 11.60 4.99
N ASP A 7 -3.62 12.55 5.91
CA ASP A 7 -3.77 13.97 5.59
C ASP A 7 -2.53 14.51 4.86
N ALA A 8 -1.33 14.10 5.26
CA ALA A 8 -0.09 14.51 4.62
C ALA A 8 0.18 13.81 3.27
N HIS A 9 -0.26 12.56 3.11
CA HIS A 9 0.02 11.71 1.94
C HIS A 9 -1.26 11.41 1.19
N VAL A 10 -1.88 12.41 0.59
CA VAL A 10 -3.02 12.20 -0.31
C VAL A 10 -2.50 11.83 -1.71
N LEU A 11 -2.85 10.63 -2.19
CA LEU A 11 -2.37 10.12 -3.49
C LEU A 11 -2.98 10.88 -4.69
N GLY A 12 -4.20 11.41 -4.54
CA GLY A 12 -4.92 12.10 -5.60
C GLY A 12 -5.53 11.18 -6.66
N GLN A 13 -6.45 11.71 -7.48
CA GLN A 13 -7.02 10.99 -8.61
C GLN A 13 -6.04 10.93 -9.78
N GLY A 14 -6.00 9.80 -10.49
CA GLY A 14 -5.17 9.66 -11.69
C GLY A 14 -3.68 9.45 -11.44
N ALA A 15 -3.25 9.22 -10.18
CA ALA A 15 -1.86 8.91 -9.87
C ALA A 15 -1.32 7.75 -10.74
N SER A 16 -0.09 7.91 -11.21
CA SER A 16 0.64 6.89 -11.99
C SER A 16 0.85 5.62 -11.16
N MET A 17 1.17 4.51 -11.82
CA MET A 17 1.42 3.26 -11.11
C MET A 17 2.63 3.36 -10.17
N ASP A 18 3.69 4.05 -10.57
CA ASP A 18 4.86 4.29 -9.70
C ASP A 18 4.47 5.01 -8.41
N ARG A 19 3.71 6.11 -8.53
CA ARG A 19 3.23 6.87 -7.39
C ARG A 19 2.35 6.02 -6.48
N ARG A 20 1.51 5.15 -7.05
CA ARG A 20 0.69 4.20 -6.29
C ARG A 20 1.55 3.20 -5.53
N VAL A 21 2.58 2.66 -6.15
CA VAL A 21 3.51 1.71 -5.53
C VAL A 21 4.22 2.35 -4.35
N GLU A 22 4.86 3.50 -4.56
CA GLU A 22 5.56 4.26 -3.51
C GLU A 22 4.63 4.55 -2.32
N TRP A 23 3.45 5.09 -2.62
CA TRP A 23 2.47 5.42 -1.59
C TRP A 23 2.04 4.19 -0.78
N HIS A 24 1.83 3.04 -1.41
CA HIS A 24 1.39 1.84 -0.69
C HIS A 24 2.51 1.20 0.13
N LEU A 25 3.78 1.31 -0.30
CA LEU A 25 4.93 0.87 0.48
C LEU A 25 5.11 1.74 1.73
N GLU A 26 4.98 3.06 1.60
CA GLU A 26 5.05 3.97 2.74
C GLU A 26 3.83 3.80 3.66
N HIS A 27 2.62 3.75 3.10
CA HIS A 27 1.40 3.49 3.85
C HIS A 27 1.49 2.21 4.68
N ALA A 28 2.05 1.13 4.13
CA ALA A 28 2.18 -0.14 4.85
C ALA A 28 3.13 -0.04 6.06
N GLN A 29 4.15 0.82 5.98
CA GLN A 29 5.10 1.07 7.07
C GLN A 29 4.51 2.00 8.14
N GLU A 30 3.86 3.10 7.73
CA GLU A 30 3.42 4.18 8.62
C GLU A 30 2.03 3.95 9.23
N CYS A 31 1.17 3.19 8.53
CA CYS A 31 -0.24 3.06 8.88
C CYS A 31 -0.76 1.62 8.84
N GLY A 32 -0.52 0.91 7.73
CA GLY A 32 -0.92 -0.49 7.52
C GLY A 32 -2.44 -0.74 7.59
N CYS A 33 -3.29 0.30 7.56
CA CYS A 33 -4.72 0.14 7.87
C CYS A 33 -5.51 -0.66 6.83
N ARG A 34 -4.98 -0.79 5.62
CA ARG A 34 -5.53 -1.54 4.49
C ARG A 34 -4.42 -2.35 3.81
N ALA A 35 -4.81 -3.50 3.26
CA ALA A 35 -3.93 -4.30 2.42
C ALA A 35 -3.59 -3.55 1.13
N VAL A 36 -2.47 -3.93 0.50
CA VAL A 36 -2.09 -3.41 -0.81
C VAL A 36 -3.12 -3.87 -1.85
N PRO A 37 -3.70 -2.98 -2.66
CA PRO A 37 -4.64 -3.35 -3.71
C PRO A 37 -4.01 -4.32 -4.71
N ARG A 38 -4.80 -5.26 -5.25
CA ARG A 38 -4.33 -6.30 -6.19
C ARG A 38 -3.47 -5.73 -7.32
N THR A 39 -3.88 -4.65 -7.96
CA THR A 39 -3.14 -4.04 -9.09
C THR A 39 -1.76 -3.51 -8.70
N VAL A 40 -1.62 -3.01 -7.47
CA VAL A 40 -0.34 -2.54 -6.94
C VAL A 40 0.51 -3.73 -6.48
N ALA A 41 -0.12 -4.76 -5.90
CA ALA A 41 0.57 -6.01 -5.51
C ALA A 41 1.13 -6.77 -6.73
N GLU A 42 0.36 -6.84 -7.83
CA GLU A 42 0.81 -7.41 -9.10
C GLU A 42 2.01 -6.64 -9.67
N GLU A 43 1.99 -5.31 -9.58
CA GLU A 43 3.09 -4.47 -10.02
C GLU A 43 4.33 -4.63 -9.15
N LEU A 44 4.18 -4.69 -7.83
CA LEU A 44 5.26 -5.01 -6.89
C LEU A 44 5.89 -6.37 -7.25
N GLY A 45 5.08 -7.38 -7.54
CA GLY A 45 5.55 -8.68 -8.01
C GLY A 45 6.34 -8.61 -9.33
N ARG A 46 5.88 -7.83 -10.32
CA ARG A 46 6.62 -7.57 -11.57
C ARG A 46 7.96 -6.90 -11.33
N ARG A 47 8.06 -6.07 -10.30
CA ARG A 47 9.29 -5.36 -9.88
C ARG A 47 10.20 -6.22 -9.00
N GLY A 48 9.79 -7.43 -8.61
CA GLY A 48 10.53 -8.27 -7.66
C GLY A 48 10.54 -7.70 -6.23
N ILE A 49 9.60 -6.82 -5.89
CA ILE A 49 9.46 -6.23 -4.56
C ILE A 49 8.43 -7.05 -3.78
N PRO A 50 8.76 -7.52 -2.56
CA PRO A 50 7.80 -8.24 -1.74
C PRO A 50 6.62 -7.34 -1.38
N VAL A 51 5.40 -7.88 -1.49
CA VAL A 51 4.18 -7.17 -1.08
C VAL A 51 4.14 -7.13 0.45
N PRO A 52 4.09 -5.94 1.08
CA PRO A 52 4.02 -5.87 2.53
C PRO A 52 2.71 -6.48 3.03
N ASP A 53 2.83 -7.35 4.03
CA ASP A 53 1.68 -7.99 4.68
C ASP A 53 0.87 -6.96 5.47
N ARG A 54 -0.44 -7.17 5.56
CA ARG A 54 -1.30 -6.31 6.39
C ARG A 54 -0.96 -6.54 7.86
N ALA A 55 -0.81 -5.49 8.66
CA ALA A 55 -1.02 -5.60 10.09
C ALA A 55 -2.50 -5.94 10.37
N GLY A 56 -2.85 -7.23 10.33
CA GLY A 56 -4.11 -7.77 10.82
C GLY A 56 -5.11 -8.23 9.76
N THR A 57 -4.75 -9.23 8.94
CA THR A 57 -5.60 -10.43 8.77
C THR A 57 -4.68 -11.61 8.48
N SER A 58 -4.18 -12.22 9.56
CA SER A 58 -3.82 -13.64 9.53
C SER A 58 -5.00 -14.44 8.96
N GLY A 59 -4.66 -15.48 8.20
CA GLY A 59 -5.57 -16.18 7.30
C GLY A 59 -6.91 -16.63 7.88
N ALA A 60 -7.86 -16.77 6.96
CA ALA A 60 -8.97 -17.70 7.12
C ALA A 60 -8.64 -18.92 6.24
N GLY A 61 -8.59 -20.09 6.88
CA GLY A 61 -8.30 -21.38 6.26
C GLY A 61 -9.51 -22.03 5.60
#